data_AF-A0A932PDU3-F1
#
_entry.id   AF-A0A932PDU3-F1
#
_cell.length_a   1.000
_cell.length_b   1.000
_cell.length_c   1.000
_cell.angle_alpha   90.00
_cell.angle_beta   90.00
_cell.angle_gamma   90.00
#
_symmetry.space_group_name_H-M   'P 1'
#
loop_
_entity.id
_entity.type
_entity.pdbx_description
1 polymer ?
#
loop_
_entity_poly.entity_id
_entity_poly.type
_entity_poly.pdbx_seq_one_letter_code
_entity_poly.pdbx_strand_id
1 'polypeptide(L)'
;GRIACRIATDHLLLAGVSNWAGDALATMTACLRGRPEVVAPLGPDAVRSLIERLVDESGAIDGVTRQRQPTVDGLPLDEYLQVLRDIRRVCGVSADEPKTRDWKGSNKADH
;
A
#
# COMPACT_ATOMS: atom_id res chain seq x y z
N GLY A 1 22.15 -18.78 15.17
CA GLY A 1 21.58 -18.30 13.90
C GLY A 1 21.37 -19.42 12.90
N ARG A 2 20.24 -20.15 12.98
CA ARG A 2 19.89 -21.22 12.01
C ARG A 2 18.79 -20.80 11.00
N ILE A 3 18.41 -19.52 11.00
CA ILE A 3 17.25 -19.00 10.24
C ILE A 3 17.71 -17.98 9.18
N ALA A 4 19.02 -17.84 8.95
CA ALA A 4 19.53 -16.95 7.92
C ALA A 4 19.22 -17.51 6.52
N CYS A 5 18.48 -16.76 5.71
CA CYS A 5 18.28 -17.05 4.30
C CYS A 5 19.63 -17.06 3.57
N ARG A 6 19.84 -18.01 2.65
CA ARG A 6 21.08 -18.15 1.86
C ARG A 6 20.89 -17.83 0.38
N ILE A 7 19.70 -17.38 -0.01
CA ILE A 7 19.38 -17.04 -1.39
C ILE A 7 19.92 -15.63 -1.66
N ALA A 8 20.78 -15.52 -2.66
CA ALA A 8 21.37 -14.24 -3.07
C ALA A 8 20.39 -13.43 -3.95
N THR A 9 20.55 -12.11 -3.94
CA THR A 9 19.85 -11.15 -4.80
C THR A 9 20.82 -10.05 -5.21
N ASP A 10 20.65 -9.47 -6.40
CA ASP A 10 21.47 -8.35 -6.87
C ASP A 10 21.21 -7.08 -6.04
N HIS A 11 19.97 -6.90 -5.60
CA HIS A 11 19.54 -5.79 -4.77
C HIS A 11 18.64 -6.29 -3.63
N LEU A 12 18.94 -5.84 -2.41
CA LEU A 12 18.18 -6.18 -1.20
C LEU A 12 17.61 -4.90 -0.58
N LEU A 13 16.30 -4.91 -0.31
CA LEU A 13 15.65 -3.90 0.53
C LEU A 13 15.36 -4.51 1.90
N LEU A 14 15.83 -3.86 2.95
CA LEU A 14 15.59 -4.25 4.33
C LEU A 14 14.63 -3.25 4.98
N ALA A 15 13.60 -3.76 5.65
CA ALA A 15 12.64 -2.94 6.39
C ALA A 15 12.13 -3.70 7.61
N GLY A 16 11.57 -2.96 8.59
CA GLY A 16 10.94 -3.54 9.78
C GLY A 16 9.70 -4.37 9.47
N VAL A 17 9.01 -4.07 8.37
CA VAL A 17 7.92 -4.86 7.78
C VAL A 17 8.16 -4.90 6.27
N SER A 18 8.11 -6.10 5.67
CA SER A 18 8.43 -6.27 4.24
C SER A 18 7.53 -5.45 3.32
N ASN A 19 6.26 -5.27 3.71
CA ASN A 19 5.28 -4.52 2.94
C ASN A 19 5.74 -3.07 2.74
N TRP A 20 6.30 -2.44 3.77
CA TRP A 20 6.81 -1.07 3.68
C TRP A 20 7.95 -0.93 2.67
N ALA A 21 8.84 -1.92 2.55
CA ALA A 21 9.87 -1.91 1.51
C ALA A 21 9.25 -1.96 0.10
N GLY A 22 8.20 -2.77 -0.08
CA GLY A 22 7.44 -2.86 -1.32
C GLY A 22 6.70 -1.55 -1.65
N ASP A 23 6.01 -0.97 -0.67
CA ASP A 23 5.30 0.30 -0.80
C ASP A 23 6.26 1.45 -1.13
N ALA A 24 7.40 1.51 -0.46
CA ALA A 24 8.45 2.51 -0.72
C ALA A 24 9.01 2.35 -2.14
N LEU A 25 9.35 1.13 -2.54
CA LEU A 25 9.86 0.86 -3.89
C LEU A 25 8.85 1.27 -4.96
N ALA A 26 7.59 0.87 -4.82
CA ALA A 26 6.52 1.21 -5.76
C ALA A 26 6.28 2.72 -5.83
N THR A 27 6.16 3.38 -4.68
CA THR A 27 5.88 4.83 -4.59
C THR A 27 7.03 5.64 -5.17
N MET A 28 8.27 5.36 -4.77
CA MET A 28 9.44 6.07 -5.30
C MET A 28 9.59 5.84 -6.80
N THR A 29 9.40 4.61 -7.28
CA THR A 29 9.50 4.31 -8.72
C THR A 29 8.45 5.10 -9.51
N ALA A 30 7.20 5.11 -9.05
CA ALA A 30 6.13 5.88 -9.67
C ALA A 30 6.46 7.38 -9.73
N CYS A 31 6.93 7.96 -8.62
CA CYS A 31 7.31 9.37 -8.57
C CYS A 31 8.52 9.70 -9.46
N LEU A 32 9.58 8.88 -9.43
CA LEU A 32 10.76 9.06 -10.28
C LEU A 32 10.45 8.95 -11.77
N ARG A 33 9.38 8.22 -12.13
CA ARG A 33 8.87 8.14 -13.50
C ARG A 33 7.89 9.26 -13.85
N GLY A 34 7.60 10.19 -12.93
CA GLY A 34 6.62 11.25 -13.12
C GLY A 34 5.18 10.71 -13.22
N ARG A 35 4.92 9.55 -12.61
CA ARG A 35 3.65 8.82 -12.68
C ARG A 35 3.04 8.48 -11.31
N PRO A 36 2.90 9.44 -10.39
CA PRO A 36 2.38 9.19 -9.05
C PRO A 36 0.92 8.65 -9.06
N GLU A 37 0.17 8.88 -10.13
CA GLU A 37 -1.20 8.39 -10.30
C GLU A 37 -1.32 6.86 -10.27
N VAL A 38 -0.23 6.15 -10.57
CA VAL A 38 -0.21 4.67 -10.57
C VAL A 38 -0.34 4.10 -9.15
N VAL A 39 0.21 4.81 -8.16
CA VAL A 39 0.16 4.39 -6.74
C VAL A 39 -0.91 5.13 -5.95
N ALA A 40 -1.58 6.13 -6.55
CA ALA A 40 -2.65 6.87 -5.91
C ALA A 40 -3.76 5.95 -5.35
N PRO A 41 -4.26 4.92 -6.08
CA PRO A 41 -5.31 4.02 -5.58
C PRO A 41 -4.89 3.13 -4.40
N LEU A 42 -3.58 3.03 -4.11
CA LEU A 42 -3.03 2.24 -3.01
C LEU A 42 -2.79 3.13 -1.77
N GLY A 43 -3.72 4.05 -1.52
CA GLY A 43 -3.68 4.95 -0.35
C GLY A 43 -3.95 4.22 0.97
N PRO A 44 -3.72 4.88 2.12
CA PRO A 44 -3.92 4.28 3.44
C PRO A 44 -5.30 3.66 3.65
N ASP A 45 -6.36 4.29 3.14
CA ASP A 45 -7.73 3.79 3.31
C ASP A 45 -8.00 2.56 2.43
N ALA A 46 -7.46 2.54 1.21
CA ALA A 46 -7.53 1.37 0.34
C ALA A 46 -6.76 0.18 0.95
N VAL A 47 -5.59 0.44 1.53
CA VAL A 47 -4.77 -0.58 2.20
C VAL A 47 -5.44 -1.06 3.49
N ARG A 48 -6.09 -0.17 4.25
CA ARG A 48 -6.92 -0.54 5.40
C ARG A 48 -8.00 -1.53 4.99
N SER A 49 -8.83 -1.14 4.02
CA SER A 49 -9.93 -1.96 3.52
C SER A 49 -9.44 -3.30 2.97
N LEU A 50 -8.28 -3.32 2.32
CA LEU A 50 -7.66 -4.55 1.86
C LEU A 50 -7.29 -5.48 3.03
N ILE A 51 -6.61 -4.97 4.07
CA ILE A 51 -6.20 -5.78 5.21
C ILE A 51 -7.41 -6.30 5.99
N GLU A 52 -8.40 -5.44 6.26
CA GLU A 52 -9.63 -5.83 6.93
C GLU A 52 -10.35 -6.95 6.16
N ARG A 53 -10.49 -6.83 4.83
CA ARG A 53 -11.07 -7.90 4.01
C ARG A 53 -10.23 -9.17 3.98
N LEU A 54 -8.91 -9.09 3.94
CA LEU A 54 -8.06 -10.29 4.01
C LEU A 54 -8.29 -11.05 5.31
N VAL A 55 -8.40 -10.32 6.43
CA VAL A 55 -8.75 -10.91 7.72
C VAL A 55 -10.16 -11.50 7.66
N ASP A 56 -11.16 -10.69 7.30
CA ASP A 56 -12.59 -11.03 7.42
C ASP A 56 -13.13 -12.02 6.40
N GLU A 57 -12.61 -12.02 5.18
CA GLU A 57 -13.11 -12.86 4.10
C GLU A 57 -12.21 -14.08 3.87
N SER A 58 -10.89 -13.91 3.97
CA SER A 58 -9.93 -14.98 3.64
C SER A 58 -9.35 -15.70 4.86
N GLY A 59 -9.58 -15.19 6.06
CA GLY A 59 -9.06 -15.79 7.29
C GLY A 59 -7.57 -15.55 7.51
N ALA A 60 -7.02 -14.46 6.96
CA ALA A 60 -5.63 -14.09 7.18
C ALA A 60 -5.32 -13.94 8.68
N ILE A 61 -4.14 -14.43 9.09
CA ILE A 61 -3.64 -14.43 10.46
C ILE A 61 -2.32 -13.67 10.49
N ASP A 62 -2.15 -12.82 11.49
CA ASP A 62 -0.87 -12.17 11.77
C ASP A 62 0.16 -13.20 12.30
N GLY A 63 1.33 -13.25 11.68
CA GLY A 63 2.37 -14.24 11.99
C GLY A 63 3.01 -14.08 13.38
N VAL A 64 2.95 -12.88 13.96
CA VAL A 64 3.49 -12.55 15.28
C VAL A 64 2.44 -12.80 16.35
N THR A 65 1.24 -12.24 16.22
CA THR A 65 0.19 -12.38 17.25
C THR A 65 -0.51 -13.73 17.23
N ARG A 66 -0.45 -14.43 16.09
CA ARG A 66 -1.18 -15.69 15.82
C ARG A 66 -2.70 -15.54 15.92
N GLN A 67 -3.20 -14.32 15.74
CA GLN A 67 -4.63 -14.00 15.80
C GLN A 67 -5.14 -13.54 14.44
N ARG A 68 -6.42 -13.83 14.17
CA ARG A 68 -7.16 -13.32 13.02
C ARG A 68 -7.69 -11.93 13.33
N GLN A 69 -6.81 -10.94 13.22
CA GLN A 69 -7.10 -9.55 13.53
C GLN A 69 -6.37 -8.65 12.53
N PRO A 70 -6.83 -7.40 12.31
CA PRO A 70 -6.19 -6.46 11.42
C PRO A 70 -4.89 -5.91 12.04
N THR A 71 -3.85 -6.74 12.08
CA THR A 71 -2.48 -6.36 12.45
C THR A 71 -1.51 -6.88 11.39
N VAL A 72 -0.33 -6.26 11.30
CA VAL A 72 0.74 -6.69 10.40
C VAL A 72 2.04 -6.73 11.20
N ASP A 73 2.72 -7.87 11.22
CA ASP A 73 3.92 -8.13 12.03
C ASP A 73 3.75 -7.72 13.52
N GLY A 74 2.53 -7.89 14.05
CA GLY A 74 2.18 -7.53 15.42
C GLY A 74 1.82 -6.06 15.65
N LEU A 75 1.91 -5.22 14.62
CA LEU A 75 1.57 -3.80 14.73
C LEU A 75 0.07 -3.57 14.56
N PRO A 76 -0.55 -2.74 15.42
CA PRO A 76 -1.89 -2.22 15.18
C PRO A 76 -1.98 -1.55 13.80
N LEU A 77 -3.11 -1.74 13.10
CA LEU A 77 -3.26 -1.27 11.73
C LEU A 77 -3.01 0.23 11.57
N ASP A 78 -3.38 1.05 12.55
CA ASP A 78 -3.17 2.50 12.51
C ASP A 78 -1.68 2.87 12.50
N GLU A 79 -0.86 2.16 13.28
CA GLU A 79 0.59 2.33 13.31
C GLU A 79 1.23 1.86 12.00
N TYR A 80 0.80 0.71 11.49
CA TYR A 80 1.23 0.21 10.18
C TYR A 80 0.94 1.22 9.05
N LEU A 81 -0.27 1.77 9.03
CA LEU A 81 -0.70 2.75 8.02
C LEU A 81 -0.01 4.10 8.19
N GLN A 82 0.45 4.46 9.39
CA GLN A 82 1.19 5.70 9.60
C GLN A 82 2.51 5.69 8.82
N VAL A 83 3.23 4.57 8.83
CA VAL A 83 4.47 4.44 8.04
C VAL A 83 4.21 4.55 6.54
N LEU A 84 3.09 3.98 6.05
CA LEU A 84 2.67 4.15 4.66
C LEU A 84 2.38 5.62 4.31
N ARG A 85 1.71 6.36 5.21
CA ARG A 85 1.50 7.81 5.04
C ARG A 85 2.83 8.56 4.95
N ASP A 86 3.80 8.19 5.77
CA ASP A 86 5.11 8.82 5.80
C ASP A 86 5.91 8.57 4.51
N ILE A 87 5.90 7.33 4.01
CA ILE A 87 6.50 6.97 2.71
C ILE A 87 5.92 7.84 1.59
N ARG A 88 4.58 7.92 1.51
CA ARG A 88 3.88 8.70 0.49
C ARG A 88 4.19 10.19 0.60
N ARG A 89 4.23 10.73 1.82
CA ARG A 89 4.58 12.13 2.09
C ARG A 89 5.99 12.47 1.60
N VAL A 90 6.99 11.64 1.91
CA VAL A 90 8.37 11.85 1.46
C VAL A 90 8.48 11.81 -0.06
N CYS A 91 7.64 11.02 -0.73
CA CYS A 91 7.60 10.93 -2.19
C CYS A 91 6.73 12.02 -2.85
N GLY A 92 6.13 12.94 -2.09
CA GLY A 92 5.25 13.97 -2.63
C GLY A 92 3.90 13.45 -3.14
N VAL A 93 3.48 12.25 -2.71
CA VAL A 93 2.18 11.67 -3.03
C VAL A 93 1.22 12.01 -1.89
N SER A 94 0.23 12.88 -2.13
CA SER A 94 -0.80 13.16 -1.14
C SER A 94 -1.75 11.96 -0.97
N ALA A 95 -2.31 11.84 0.23
CA ALA A 95 -3.48 10.99 0.46
C ALA A 95 -4.71 11.78 -0.03
N ASP A 96 -5.36 11.23 -1.06
CA ASP A 96 -6.67 11.59 -1.58
C ASP A 96 -6.91 13.03 -2.05
N GLU A 97 -7.06 13.17 -3.38
CA GLU A 97 -8.14 13.98 -3.92
C GLU A 97 -9.01 13.03 -4.77
N PRO A 98 -10.31 12.85 -4.47
CA PRO A 98 -11.18 12.11 -5.35
C PRO A 98 -11.32 12.93 -6.63
N LYS A 99 -10.70 12.47 -7.73
CA LYS A 99 -11.06 12.98 -9.05
C LYS A 99 -12.47 12.52 -9.34
N THR A 100 -13.48 13.34 -9.02
CA THR A 100 -14.76 13.27 -9.69
C THR A 100 -14.45 13.40 -11.17
N ARG A 101 -14.53 12.28 -11.90
CA ARG A 101 -14.58 12.36 -13.36
C ARG A 101 -15.89 13.07 -13.68
N ASP A 102 -15.83 14.37 -13.93
CA ASP A 102 -16.88 15.11 -14.60
C ASP A 102 -17.03 14.54 -16.00
N TRP A 103 -17.77 13.44 -16.11
CA TRP A 103 -18.27 12.95 -17.37
C TRP A 103 -19.34 13.93 -17.86
N LYS A 104 -18.93 14.94 -18.63
CA LYS A 104 -19.87 15.69 -19.48
C LYS A 104 -20.23 14.81 -20.66
N GLY A 105 -21.30 14.05 -20.52
CA GLY A 105 -21.92 13.33 -21.63
C GLY A 105 -22.21 14.32 -22.76
N SER A 106 -21.52 14.17 -23.88
CA SER A 106 -21.84 14.87 -25.12
C SER A 106 -23.08 14.22 -25.72
N ASN A 107 -24.26 14.77 -25.41
CA ASN A 107 -25.46 14.45 -26.16
C ASN A 107 -25.46 15.33 -27.43
N LYS A 108 -24.94 14.80 -28.54
CA LYS A 108 -25.29 15.30 -29.87
C LYS A 108 -26.43 14.42 -30.38
N ALA A 109 -27.64 14.91 -30.21
CA ALA A 109 -28.77 14.49 -31.01
C ALA A 109 -28.85 15.43 -32.21
N ASP A 110 -28.18 15.06 -33.29
CA ASP A 110 -28.44 15.59 -34.63
C ASP A 110 -28.50 14.37 -35.56
N HIS A 111 -29.72 14.01 -35.98
CA HIS A 111 -30.14 13.50 -37.29
C HIS A 111 -31.53 12.86 -37.19
#